data_AF-A0A6V6YN66-F1
#
_entry.id   AF-A0A6V6YN66-F1
#
_cell.length_a   1.000
_cell.length_b   1.000
_cell.length_c   1.000
_cell.angle_alpha   90.00
_cell.angle_beta   90.00
_cell.angle_gamma   90.00
#
_symmetry.space_group_name_H-M   'P 1'
#
loop_
_entity.id
_entity.type
_entity.pdbx_description
1 polymer ?
#
loop_
_entity_poly.entity_id
_entity_poly.type
_entity_poly.pdbx_seq_one_letter_code
_entity_poly.pdbx_strand_id
1 'polypeptide(L)'
;MERELQTINIEPGSLLDLRLKKGVLPTLDIAGHTFYVDLQMDKLRPKDDFKSKGINFTEIKDYYDRDRRAYVIPYNPTTHEFQQDDVSAMTELPKDVIIVQFPNQYELDIVGWNKKYDNSFINQDVKQMHFEARILPWVDTNLIEHIKRNVVEQLQPKEEYIVNEPKDNLYRIPTDTERELPTYKIHGTEFIVDVNQLEIREKDNLKNVISISDIDEKAIQGYKFWYSPNNKSLTTYAEQGAKLVEIPDFVKLDPIGMAKKHNISENKIAEMDDFKLMVNQDTFDKIAYKGIIPTIDIAGHTFYIDLFNDKLHPKDDIWSRGIIFSELKYYYSHKDSTFTIPYNQRTHTFQEVSLNVKEIPEDLIVVQIPSKRTLDPIWQNKSGNLNSSDYLKKEGIHLHFEAKVIPWHQTRLAETVKHNNRQEVKAEQKPSISLMPEESTVNKRKGRRI
;
A
#
# COMPACT_ATOMS: atom_id res chain seq x y z
N MET A 1 48.32 -12.62 36.26
CA MET A 1 48.94 -12.38 34.94
C MET A 1 48.52 -10.99 34.52
N GLU A 2 49.38 -10.02 34.82
CA GLU A 2 49.22 -8.62 34.42
C GLU A 2 49.14 -8.55 32.90
N ARG A 3 48.04 -8.02 32.34
CA ARG A 3 48.02 -7.63 30.94
C ARG A 3 48.84 -6.34 30.85
N GLU A 4 50.03 -6.45 30.28
CA GLU A 4 50.82 -5.30 29.85
C GLU A 4 49.93 -4.37 29.03
N LEU A 5 49.58 -3.22 29.62
CA LEU A 5 49.03 -2.09 28.89
C LEU A 5 50.12 -1.62 27.93
N GLN A 6 50.08 -2.07 26.68
CA GLN A 6 50.75 -1.36 25.60
C GLN A 6 50.32 0.11 25.70
N THR A 7 51.25 0.97 26.09
CA THR A 7 51.04 2.41 26.18
C THR A 7 50.76 2.93 24.78
N ILE A 8 49.49 3.04 24.43
CA ILE A 8 49.03 3.74 23.23
C ILE A 8 49.57 5.17 23.36
N ASN A 9 50.46 5.57 22.45
CA ASN A 9 51.00 6.92 22.43
C ASN A 9 49.92 7.87 21.90
N ILE A 10 49.11 8.41 22.81
CA ILE A 10 48.01 9.34 22.47
C ILE A 10 48.54 10.76 22.53
N GLU A 11 48.57 11.43 21.36
CA GLU A 11 48.97 12.82 21.20
C GLU A 11 48.12 13.74 22.11
N PRO A 12 48.75 14.51 23.03
CA PRO A 12 48.04 15.44 23.90
C PRO A 12 47.20 16.45 23.11
N GLY A 13 45.93 16.61 23.49
CA GLY A 13 45.02 17.53 22.80
C GLY A 13 44.34 16.98 21.54
N SER A 14 44.72 15.79 21.06
CA SER A 14 43.96 15.08 20.02
C SER A 14 42.54 14.75 20.49
N LEU A 15 41.61 14.51 19.56
CA LEU A 15 40.23 14.11 19.90
C LEU A 15 40.19 12.83 20.75
N LEU A 16 41.12 11.90 20.49
CA LEU A 16 41.28 10.70 21.31
C LEU A 16 41.76 11.01 22.74
N ASP A 17 42.67 11.98 22.92
CA ASP A 17 43.09 12.46 24.25
C ASP A 17 41.94 13.11 25.02
N LEU A 18 41.17 13.97 24.35
CA LEU A 18 39.98 14.63 24.93
C LEU A 18 38.96 13.59 25.40
N ARG A 19 38.65 12.60 24.57
CA ARG A 19 37.65 11.59 24.89
C ARG A 19 38.12 10.55 25.90
N LEU A 20 39.34 10.03 25.75
CA LEU A 20 39.83 8.90 26.54
C LEU A 20 40.45 9.34 27.88
N LYS A 21 41.31 10.37 27.89
CA LYS A 21 42.02 10.83 29.11
C LYS A 21 41.26 11.93 29.85
N LYS A 22 40.68 12.90 29.13
CA LYS A 22 39.97 14.03 29.74
C LYS A 22 38.47 13.80 29.93
N GLY A 23 37.93 12.68 29.41
CA GLY A 23 36.54 12.27 29.61
C GLY A 23 35.50 13.15 28.91
N VAL A 24 35.91 13.99 27.95
CA VAL A 24 34.99 14.85 27.21
C VAL A 24 34.08 13.98 26.34
N LEU A 25 32.77 14.07 26.53
CA LEU A 25 31.79 13.33 25.73
C LEU A 25 31.60 14.00 24.36
N PRO A 26 31.39 13.22 23.28
CA PRO A 26 30.93 13.77 22.01
C PRO A 26 29.55 14.43 22.17
N THR A 27 29.21 15.28 21.21
CA THR A 27 27.95 16.02 21.20
C THR A 27 27.19 15.79 19.91
N LEU A 28 25.87 15.78 19.98
CA LEU A 28 24.95 15.72 18.85
C LEU A 28 23.98 16.89 18.96
N ASP A 29 23.94 17.75 17.95
CA ASP A 29 22.90 18.78 17.83
C ASP A 29 21.69 18.23 17.08
N ILE A 30 20.49 18.46 17.61
CA ILE A 30 19.23 18.12 16.98
C ILE A 30 18.34 19.35 16.99
N ALA A 31 18.15 19.96 15.81
CA ALA A 31 17.32 21.14 15.62
C ALA A 31 17.66 22.31 16.57
N GLY A 32 18.96 22.56 16.79
CA GLY A 32 19.45 23.63 17.66
C GLY A 32 19.53 23.27 19.14
N HIS A 33 19.19 22.03 19.51
CA HIS A 33 19.37 21.53 20.87
C HIS A 33 20.53 20.53 20.94
N THR A 34 21.54 20.85 21.75
CA THR A 34 22.75 20.02 21.89
C THR A 34 22.62 18.99 23.00
N PHE A 35 22.91 17.73 22.66
CA PHE A 35 23.00 16.62 23.59
C PHE A 35 24.45 16.15 23.74
N TYR A 36 24.81 15.65 24.92
CA TYR A 36 25.95 14.78 25.11
C TYR A 36 25.60 13.35 24.70
N VAL A 37 26.49 12.70 23.95
CA VAL A 37 26.41 11.27 23.66
C VAL A 37 26.96 10.51 24.86
N ASP A 38 26.06 9.97 25.69
CA ASP A 38 26.41 9.32 26.95
C ASP A 38 26.07 7.82 26.90
N LEU A 39 26.96 7.04 26.30
CA LEU A 39 26.75 5.59 26.10
C LEU A 39 26.77 4.80 27.41
N GLN A 40 27.38 5.33 28.47
CA GLN A 40 27.34 4.71 29.81
C GLN A 40 25.95 4.83 30.44
N MET A 41 25.28 5.97 30.23
CA MET A 41 23.87 6.17 30.62
C MET A 41 22.87 5.69 29.57
N ASP A 42 23.34 5.10 28.47
CA ASP A 42 22.53 4.64 27.33
C ASP A 42 21.60 5.72 26.75
N LYS A 43 22.04 6.98 26.70
CA LYS A 43 21.21 8.08 26.19
C LYS A 43 21.95 9.25 25.58
N LEU A 44 21.23 10.02 24.76
CA LEU A 44 21.54 11.40 24.44
C LEU A 44 21.07 12.26 25.60
N ARG A 45 22.01 12.74 26.42
CA ARG A 45 21.72 13.54 27.62
C ARG A 45 21.73 15.02 27.25
N PRO A 46 20.69 15.81 27.57
CA PRO A 46 20.69 17.23 27.27
C PRO A 46 21.91 17.92 27.88
N LYS A 47 22.52 18.85 27.13
CA LYS A 47 23.70 19.58 27.61
C LYS A 47 23.31 20.70 28.57
N ASP A 48 22.34 21.51 28.16
CA ASP A 48 21.97 22.76 28.84
C ASP A 48 20.48 22.79 29.27
N ASP A 49 19.74 21.67 29.14
CA ASP A 49 18.32 21.55 29.49
C ASP A 49 18.08 20.44 30.52
N PHE A 50 17.86 20.81 31.78
CA PHE A 50 17.60 19.87 32.87
C PHE A 50 16.12 19.43 32.97
N LYS A 51 15.24 19.95 32.09
CA LYS A 51 13.81 19.56 32.06
C LYS A 51 13.57 18.39 31.11
N SER A 52 14.25 18.33 29.98
CA SER A 52 14.20 17.19 29.07
C SER A 52 14.81 15.94 29.71
N LYS A 53 14.19 14.77 29.50
CA LYS A 53 14.73 13.49 29.97
C LYS A 53 15.93 13.01 29.14
N GLY A 54 16.12 13.60 27.96
CA GLY A 54 17.00 13.10 26.91
C GLY A 54 16.35 12.00 26.07
N ILE A 55 17.13 11.41 25.16
CA ILE A 55 16.66 10.35 24.26
C ILE A 55 17.40 9.07 24.60
N ASN A 56 16.69 8.03 25.04
CA ASN A 56 17.30 6.76 25.39
C ASN A 56 17.56 5.90 24.14
N PHE A 57 18.77 5.34 24.00
CA PHE A 57 19.13 4.54 22.83
C PHE A 57 18.37 3.20 22.75
N THR A 58 17.96 2.65 23.89
CA THR A 58 17.11 1.46 23.94
C THR A 58 15.70 1.76 23.42
N GLU A 59 15.13 2.94 23.74
CA GLU A 59 13.79 3.35 23.28
C GLU A 59 13.75 3.54 21.76
N ILE A 60 14.83 4.05 21.17
CA ILE A 60 14.92 4.27 19.71
C ILE A 60 15.56 3.12 18.94
N LYS A 61 15.81 1.97 19.59
CA LYS A 61 16.51 0.84 18.97
C LYS A 61 15.83 0.35 17.69
N ASP A 62 14.49 0.29 17.70
CA ASP A 62 13.70 -0.20 16.57
C ASP A 62 13.58 0.83 15.43
N TYR A 63 14.07 2.05 15.65
CA TYR A 63 14.15 3.12 14.67
C TYR A 63 15.52 3.20 13.97
N TYR A 64 16.35 2.16 14.12
CA TYR A 64 17.60 2.04 13.38
C TYR A 64 17.34 1.53 11.96
N ASP A 65 17.56 2.40 10.97
CA ASP A 65 17.50 2.07 9.56
C ASP A 65 18.84 1.46 9.13
N ARG A 66 18.81 0.18 8.74
CA ARG A 66 20.01 -0.57 8.32
C ARG A 66 20.58 -0.09 6.99
N ASP A 67 19.72 0.37 6.08
CA ASP A 67 20.13 0.83 4.76
C ASP A 67 20.81 2.20 4.86
N ARG A 68 20.26 3.08 5.70
CA ARG A 68 20.85 4.40 6.02
C ARG A 68 21.98 4.33 7.03
N ARG A 69 22.12 3.19 7.74
CA ARG A 69 23.03 2.97 8.86
C ARG A 69 22.91 4.04 9.97
N ALA A 70 21.70 4.53 10.19
CA ALA A 70 21.41 5.67 11.05
C ALA A 70 20.13 5.44 11.85
N TYR A 71 20.00 6.10 12.99
CA TYR A 71 18.70 6.27 13.65
C TYR A 71 17.86 7.26 12.84
N VAL A 72 16.58 6.94 12.64
CA VAL A 72 15.58 7.80 12.00
C VAL A 72 14.37 7.88 12.92
N ILE A 73 14.31 8.94 13.72
CA ILE A 73 13.34 9.02 14.83
C ILE A 73 12.40 10.21 14.69
N PRO A 74 11.13 10.07 15.13
CA PRO A 74 10.27 11.19 15.47
C PRO A 74 10.79 11.93 16.71
N TYR A 75 10.95 13.24 16.59
CA TYR A 75 11.51 14.13 17.61
C TYR A 75 10.66 15.39 17.75
N ASN A 76 10.34 15.77 18.97
CA ASN A 76 9.63 17.01 19.27
C ASN A 76 10.64 18.11 19.61
N PRO A 77 10.82 19.14 18.76
CA PRO A 77 11.82 20.19 18.98
C PRO A 77 11.44 21.17 20.09
N THR A 78 10.20 21.11 20.62
CA THR A 78 9.78 21.95 21.74
C THR A 78 10.09 21.29 23.09
N THR A 79 9.86 19.99 23.20
CA THR A 79 10.14 19.23 24.44
C THR A 79 11.55 18.65 24.47
N HIS A 80 12.23 18.61 23.31
CA HIS A 80 13.52 17.96 23.10
C HIS A 80 13.50 16.46 23.43
N GLU A 81 12.41 15.77 23.12
CA GLU A 81 12.20 14.36 23.43
C GLU A 81 11.86 13.55 22.17
N PHE A 82 12.20 12.27 22.21
CA PHE A 82 11.71 11.26 21.27
C PHE A 82 10.20 11.06 21.48
N GLN A 83 9.45 10.96 20.39
CA GLN A 83 8.00 10.80 20.45
C GLN A 83 7.57 9.53 19.72
N GLN A 84 7.20 8.49 20.45
CA GLN A 84 6.67 7.28 19.83
C GLN A 84 5.28 7.56 19.24
N ASP A 85 5.19 7.61 17.91
CA ASP A 85 3.94 7.82 17.20
C ASP A 85 3.25 6.51 16.84
N ASP A 86 1.94 6.42 17.09
CA ASP A 86 1.10 5.36 16.55
C ASP A 86 0.73 5.66 15.09
N VAL A 87 1.61 5.22 14.19
CA VAL A 87 1.43 5.40 12.74
C VAL A 87 0.17 4.74 12.19
N SER A 88 -0.39 3.73 12.89
CA SER A 88 -1.60 3.03 12.46
C SER A 88 -2.88 3.84 12.71
N ALA A 89 -2.86 4.74 13.68
CA ALA A 89 -3.96 5.63 13.98
C ALA A 89 -3.77 7.03 13.36
N MET A 90 -2.65 7.29 12.68
CA MET A 90 -2.29 8.63 12.22
C MET A 90 -3.18 9.10 11.06
N THR A 91 -3.70 10.31 11.19
CA THR A 91 -4.70 10.91 10.31
C THR A 91 -4.20 12.12 9.52
N GLU A 92 -3.14 12.77 10.00
CA GLU A 92 -2.47 13.91 9.41
C GLU A 92 -1.00 13.94 9.80
N LEU A 93 -0.20 14.77 9.11
CA LEU A 93 1.19 14.98 9.50
C LEU A 93 1.25 15.67 10.88
N PRO A 94 2.07 15.17 11.82
CA PRO A 94 2.28 15.84 13.10
C PRO A 94 2.75 17.28 12.91
N LYS A 95 2.26 18.20 13.75
CA LYS A 95 2.60 19.64 13.67
C LYS A 95 3.79 20.01 14.55
N ASP A 96 4.01 19.23 15.60
CA ASP A 96 4.99 19.45 16.66
C ASP A 96 6.12 18.40 16.66
N VAL A 97 6.13 17.50 15.69
CA VAL A 97 7.16 16.47 15.52
C VAL A 97 7.87 16.68 14.20
N ILE A 98 9.18 16.43 14.18
CA ILE A 98 10.00 16.33 12.98
C ILE A 98 10.68 14.96 12.96
N ILE A 99 11.03 14.46 11.77
CA ILE A 99 11.89 13.27 11.67
C ILE A 99 13.34 13.71 11.58
N VAL A 100 14.18 13.17 12.46
CA VAL A 100 15.61 13.46 12.49
C VAL A 100 16.41 12.19 12.26
N GLN A 101 17.51 12.35 11.54
CA GLN A 101 18.44 11.28 11.21
C GLN A 101 19.82 11.57 11.81
N PHE A 102 20.40 10.61 12.53
CA PHE A 102 21.75 10.70 13.05
C PHE A 102 22.44 9.34 13.16
N PRO A 103 23.79 9.29 13.19
CA PRO A 103 24.54 8.03 13.21
C PRO A 103 24.22 7.12 14.40
N ASN A 104 24.59 5.84 14.28
CA ASN A 104 24.47 4.88 15.38
C ASN A 104 25.44 5.19 16.55
N GLN A 105 25.20 4.54 17.70
CA GLN A 105 26.01 4.73 18.92
C GLN A 105 27.52 4.52 18.69
N TYR A 106 27.91 3.54 17.88
CA TYR A 106 29.33 3.28 17.59
C TYR A 106 29.98 4.44 16.86
N GLU A 107 29.29 5.01 15.87
CA GLU A 107 29.78 6.17 15.11
C GLU A 107 29.76 7.45 15.94
N LEU A 108 28.75 7.63 16.80
CA LEU A 108 28.65 8.80 17.69
C LEU A 108 29.74 8.84 18.78
N ASP A 109 30.10 7.70 19.35
CA ASP A 109 31.15 7.60 20.37
C ASP A 109 31.85 6.24 20.36
N ILE A 110 32.78 6.07 19.42
CA ILE A 110 33.57 4.83 19.28
C ILE A 110 34.31 4.44 20.56
N VAL A 111 34.83 5.42 21.32
CA VAL A 111 35.52 5.14 22.59
C VAL A 111 34.54 4.69 23.66
N GLY A 112 33.41 5.39 23.79
CA GLY A 112 32.34 5.02 24.72
C GLY A 112 31.75 3.64 24.42
N TRP A 113 31.56 3.32 23.14
CA TRP A 113 31.07 2.01 22.70
C TRP A 113 32.04 0.91 23.11
N ASN A 114 33.33 1.09 22.82
CA ASN A 114 34.33 0.08 23.15
C ASN A 114 34.51 -0.08 24.67
N LYS A 115 34.35 0.99 25.46
CA LYS A 115 34.26 0.88 26.93
C LYS A 115 33.03 0.10 27.40
N LYS A 116 31.87 0.29 26.76
CA LYS A 116 30.61 -0.37 27.15
C LYS A 116 30.63 -1.88 26.87
N TYR A 117 31.33 -2.31 25.84
CA TYR A 117 31.38 -3.71 25.40
C TYR A 117 32.73 -4.41 25.63
N ASP A 118 33.60 -3.84 26.48
CA ASP A 118 34.93 -4.39 26.81
C ASP A 118 35.82 -4.69 25.59
N ASN A 119 35.71 -3.87 24.54
CA ASN A 119 36.50 -3.98 23.32
C ASN A 119 37.87 -3.28 23.45
N SER A 120 38.83 -3.69 22.62
CA SER A 120 40.16 -3.07 22.57
C SER A 120 40.15 -1.63 22.02
N PHE A 121 41.05 -0.80 22.54
CA PHE A 121 41.24 0.60 22.12
C PHE A 121 42.38 0.81 21.11
N ILE A 122 42.99 -0.27 20.62
CA ILE A 122 44.14 -0.22 19.72
C ILE A 122 43.69 0.32 18.34
N ASN A 123 44.42 1.30 17.80
CA ASN A 123 44.20 1.93 16.48
C ASN A 123 42.84 2.64 16.29
N GLN A 124 42.31 3.30 17.33
CA GLN A 124 41.08 4.09 17.17
C GLN A 124 41.35 5.46 16.54
N ASP A 125 40.62 5.73 15.46
CA ASP A 125 40.59 7.02 14.78
C ASP A 125 39.30 7.77 15.16
N VAL A 126 39.39 8.65 16.15
CA VAL A 126 38.29 9.56 16.51
C VAL A 126 38.33 10.74 15.55
N LYS A 127 37.52 10.67 14.49
CA LYS A 127 37.51 11.68 13.41
C LYS A 127 36.81 12.98 13.79
N GLN A 128 35.80 12.90 14.66
CA GLN A 128 35.02 14.05 15.12
C GLN A 128 34.39 13.80 16.50
N MET A 129 34.03 14.88 17.20
CA MET A 129 33.35 14.84 18.50
C MET A 129 32.07 15.68 18.53
N HIS A 130 31.72 16.30 17.41
CA HIS A 130 30.48 17.04 17.24
C HIS A 130 29.76 16.51 16.01
N PHE A 131 28.47 16.26 16.16
CA PHE A 131 27.58 15.72 15.14
C PHE A 131 26.37 16.64 15.04
N GLU A 132 25.77 16.69 13.86
CA GLU A 132 24.52 17.41 13.62
C GLU A 132 23.52 16.42 13.00
N ALA A 133 22.32 16.35 13.57
CA ALA A 133 21.26 15.52 13.04
C ALA A 133 20.65 16.21 11.82
N ARG A 134 20.37 15.41 10.79
CA ARG A 134 19.69 15.87 9.59
C ARG A 134 18.18 15.80 9.79
N ILE A 135 17.47 16.90 9.56
CA ILE A 135 16.01 16.90 9.48
C ILE A 135 15.59 16.30 8.13
N LEU A 136 14.73 15.29 8.17
CA LEU A 136 14.19 14.67 6.97
C LEU A 136 12.86 15.32 6.57
N PRO A 137 12.71 15.77 5.32
CA PRO A 137 11.40 16.11 4.76
C PRO A 137 10.45 14.92 4.86
N TRP A 138 9.16 15.16 5.12
CA TRP A 138 8.15 14.10 5.20
C TRP A 138 8.08 13.20 3.95
N VAL A 139 8.35 13.77 2.77
CA VAL A 139 8.40 13.04 1.49
C VAL A 139 9.52 12.01 1.41
N ASP A 140 10.57 12.17 2.22
CA ASP A 140 11.69 11.22 2.33
C ASP A 140 11.45 10.16 3.43
N THR A 141 10.23 10.14 3.98
CA THR A 141 9.75 9.23 5.03
C THR A 141 8.53 8.44 4.54
N ASN A 142 8.18 7.36 5.24
CA ASN A 142 7.00 6.55 4.90
C ASN A 142 5.69 7.08 5.53
N LEU A 143 5.73 8.21 6.25
CA LEU A 143 4.59 8.65 7.06
C LEU A 143 3.37 9.05 6.22
N ILE A 144 3.62 9.75 5.11
CA ILE A 144 2.57 10.13 4.15
C ILE A 144 1.87 8.88 3.60
N GLU A 145 2.62 7.82 3.32
CA GLU A 145 2.05 6.56 2.82
C GLU A 145 1.18 5.87 3.86
N HIS A 146 1.60 5.86 5.14
CA HIS A 146 0.80 5.33 6.23
C HIS A 146 -0.51 6.09 6.41
N ILE A 147 -0.48 7.43 6.42
CA ILE A 147 -1.69 8.26 6.52
C ILE A 147 -2.65 7.93 5.36
N LYS A 148 -2.14 7.83 4.13
CA LYS A 148 -2.97 7.47 2.96
C LYS A 148 -3.59 6.09 3.09
N ARG A 149 -2.85 5.09 3.58
CA ARG A 149 -3.40 3.74 3.83
C ARG A 149 -4.50 3.76 4.89
N ASN A 150 -4.28 4.48 5.98
CA ASN A 150 -5.28 4.64 7.05
C ASN A 150 -6.56 5.29 6.49
N VAL A 151 -6.44 6.32 5.63
CA VAL A 151 -7.58 6.93 4.94
C VAL A 151 -8.32 5.88 4.09
N VAL A 152 -7.59 5.15 3.24
CA VAL A 152 -8.17 4.14 2.33
C VAL A 152 -8.95 3.08 3.09
N GLU A 153 -8.43 2.60 4.23
CA GLU A 153 -9.12 1.63 5.08
C GLU A 153 -10.47 2.15 5.58
N GLN A 154 -10.59 3.47 5.83
CA GLN A 154 -11.84 4.08 6.28
C GLN A 154 -12.84 4.29 5.13
N LEU A 155 -12.37 4.36 3.89
CA LEU A 155 -13.23 4.46 2.71
C LEU A 155 -13.84 3.12 2.30
N GLN A 156 -13.24 2.00 2.72
CA GLN A 156 -13.77 0.69 2.42
C GLN A 156 -15.19 0.54 2.97
N PRO A 157 -16.06 -0.17 2.23
CA PRO A 157 -17.39 -0.48 2.73
C PRO A 157 -17.31 -1.31 4.01
N LYS A 158 -18.30 -1.15 4.89
CA LYS A 158 -18.48 -2.05 6.03
C LYS A 158 -18.66 -3.48 5.53
N GLU A 159 -18.23 -4.46 6.33
CA GLU A 159 -18.34 -5.88 5.95
C GLU A 159 -19.79 -6.31 5.67
N GLU A 160 -20.75 -5.69 6.37
CA GLU A 160 -22.19 -5.86 6.16
C GLU A 160 -22.69 -5.33 4.81
N TYR A 161 -21.94 -4.41 4.18
CA TYR A 161 -22.21 -3.83 2.87
C TYR A 161 -21.47 -4.56 1.74
N ILE A 162 -20.91 -5.76 1.97
CA ILE A 162 -20.47 -6.59 0.85
C ILE A 162 -21.71 -6.90 0.00
N VAL A 163 -21.85 -6.12 -1.06
CA VAL A 163 -22.83 -6.35 -2.10
C VAL A 163 -22.47 -7.71 -2.65
N ASN A 164 -23.30 -8.70 -2.33
CA ASN A 164 -23.43 -9.89 -3.13
C ASN A 164 -23.89 -9.41 -4.50
N GLU A 165 -22.96 -8.89 -5.31
CA GLU A 165 -23.16 -8.96 -6.74
C GLU A 165 -23.25 -10.45 -7.01
N PRO A 166 -24.37 -10.94 -7.56
CA PRO A 166 -24.31 -12.23 -8.22
C PRO A 166 -23.12 -12.07 -9.16
N LYS A 167 -22.03 -12.81 -8.93
CA LYS A 167 -21.11 -13.10 -10.04
C LYS A 167 -22.05 -13.59 -11.09
N ASP A 168 -22.29 -12.76 -12.09
CA ASP A 168 -23.25 -13.07 -13.13
C ASP A 168 -22.73 -14.38 -13.67
N ASN A 169 -23.43 -15.46 -13.33
CA ASN A 169 -23.05 -16.78 -13.76
C ASN A 169 -23.47 -16.78 -15.22
N LEU A 170 -22.75 -16.02 -16.05
CA LEU A 170 -22.88 -15.79 -17.48
C LEU A 170 -22.88 -17.11 -18.27
N TYR A 171 -22.72 -18.24 -17.56
CA TYR A 171 -22.56 -19.56 -18.10
C TYR A 171 -23.44 -20.63 -17.45
N ARG A 172 -24.41 -20.29 -16.60
CA ARG A 172 -25.43 -21.26 -16.16
C ARG A 172 -26.61 -21.28 -17.12
N ILE A 173 -26.35 -21.58 -18.39
CA ILE A 173 -27.33 -22.33 -19.15
C ILE A 173 -26.93 -23.80 -18.94
N PRO A 174 -27.68 -24.61 -18.17
CA PRO A 174 -27.45 -26.04 -18.13
C PRO A 174 -27.89 -26.57 -19.50
N THR A 175 -27.02 -26.49 -20.49
CA THR A 175 -27.33 -26.93 -21.86
C THR A 175 -27.23 -28.45 -22.02
N ASP A 176 -26.68 -29.16 -21.02
CA ASP A 176 -26.24 -30.54 -21.20
C ASP A 176 -26.19 -31.38 -19.91
N THR A 177 -27.18 -31.28 -19.02
CA THR A 177 -27.28 -32.19 -17.85
C THR A 177 -27.46 -33.66 -18.23
N GLU A 178 -27.84 -33.95 -19.47
CA GLU A 178 -28.08 -35.31 -19.98
C GLU A 178 -26.95 -35.85 -20.87
N ARG A 179 -25.94 -35.03 -21.24
CA ARG A 179 -24.86 -35.47 -22.12
C ARG A 179 -23.67 -35.99 -21.32
N GLU A 180 -23.08 -37.08 -21.79
CA GLU A 180 -21.77 -37.52 -21.32
C GLU A 180 -20.69 -36.51 -21.75
N LEU A 181 -20.06 -35.87 -20.76
CA LEU A 181 -19.03 -34.87 -20.99
C LEU A 181 -17.71 -35.53 -21.45
N PRO A 182 -16.99 -34.94 -22.41
CA PRO A 182 -15.74 -35.49 -22.89
C PRO A 182 -14.68 -35.47 -21.80
N THR A 183 -13.76 -36.44 -21.86
CA THR A 183 -12.62 -36.53 -20.95
C THR A 183 -11.32 -36.22 -21.67
N TYR A 184 -10.41 -35.54 -20.97
CA TYR A 184 -9.06 -35.24 -21.43
C TYR A 184 -8.03 -35.79 -20.44
N LYS A 185 -6.95 -36.41 -20.95
CA LYS A 185 -5.95 -37.08 -20.12
C LYS A 185 -4.72 -36.20 -19.93
N ILE A 186 -4.39 -35.91 -18.68
CA ILE A 186 -3.21 -35.12 -18.28
C ILE A 186 -2.32 -36.01 -17.42
N HIS A 187 -1.13 -36.35 -17.92
CA HIS A 187 -0.13 -37.17 -17.20
C HIS A 187 -0.71 -38.42 -16.50
N GLY A 188 -1.62 -39.13 -17.17
CA GLY A 188 -2.21 -40.35 -16.63
C GLY A 188 -3.54 -40.16 -15.88
N THR A 189 -3.88 -38.93 -15.49
CA THR A 189 -5.13 -38.61 -14.79
C THR A 189 -6.19 -38.17 -15.80
N GLU A 190 -7.42 -38.70 -15.67
CA GLU A 190 -8.55 -38.32 -16.51
C GLU A 190 -9.30 -37.14 -15.91
N PHE A 191 -9.52 -36.10 -16.72
CA PHE A 191 -10.32 -34.95 -16.36
C PHE A 191 -11.55 -34.87 -17.26
N ILE A 192 -12.71 -34.59 -16.67
CA ILE A 192 -13.94 -34.21 -17.36
C ILE A 192 -13.82 -32.75 -17.79
N VAL A 193 -14.13 -32.47 -19.05
CA VAL A 193 -14.16 -31.10 -19.59
C VAL A 193 -15.55 -30.52 -19.37
N ASP A 194 -15.64 -29.49 -18.53
CA ASP A 194 -16.88 -28.77 -18.21
C ASP A 194 -16.82 -27.37 -18.85
N VAL A 195 -17.29 -27.25 -20.08
CA VAL A 195 -17.33 -25.98 -20.82
C VAL A 195 -18.31 -24.98 -20.23
N ASN A 196 -19.31 -25.42 -19.47
CA ASN A 196 -20.26 -24.51 -18.84
C ASN A 196 -19.54 -23.71 -17.76
N GLN A 197 -18.66 -24.33 -16.98
CA GLN A 197 -17.85 -23.62 -15.98
C GLN A 197 -16.47 -23.19 -16.51
N LEU A 198 -16.10 -23.60 -17.73
CA LEU A 198 -14.76 -23.45 -18.30
C LEU A 198 -13.69 -24.05 -17.37
N GLU A 199 -13.97 -25.27 -16.93
CA GLU A 199 -13.19 -26.03 -15.96
C GLU A 199 -12.84 -27.40 -16.51
N ILE A 200 -11.72 -27.95 -16.06
CA ILE A 200 -11.44 -29.39 -16.16
C ILE A 200 -11.45 -29.98 -14.75
N ARG A 201 -12.25 -31.03 -14.54
CA ARG A 201 -12.49 -31.65 -13.22
C ARG A 201 -11.95 -33.06 -13.18
N GLU A 202 -11.21 -33.46 -12.16
CA GLU A 202 -10.73 -34.84 -12.08
C GLU A 202 -11.92 -35.81 -12.02
N LYS A 203 -11.93 -36.82 -12.89
CA LYS A 203 -13.04 -37.77 -13.02
C LYS A 203 -13.29 -38.57 -11.74
N ASP A 204 -12.21 -38.95 -11.05
CA ASP A 204 -12.27 -39.71 -9.79
C ASP A 204 -12.46 -38.82 -8.55
N ASN A 205 -12.32 -37.49 -8.70
CA ASN A 205 -12.46 -36.52 -7.62
C ASN A 205 -12.96 -35.18 -8.15
N LEU A 206 -14.29 -35.03 -8.28
CA LEU A 206 -14.92 -33.85 -8.86
C LEU A 206 -14.66 -32.53 -8.12
N LYS A 207 -14.11 -32.58 -6.89
CA LYS A 207 -13.68 -31.39 -6.14
C LYS A 207 -12.32 -30.85 -6.59
N ASN A 208 -11.52 -31.68 -7.26
CA ASN A 208 -10.26 -31.25 -7.85
C ASN A 208 -10.55 -30.64 -9.23
N VAL A 209 -10.42 -29.32 -9.29
CA VAL A 209 -10.84 -28.48 -10.41
C VAL A 209 -9.68 -27.61 -10.84
N ILE A 210 -9.49 -27.48 -12.16
CA ILE A 210 -8.59 -26.50 -12.76
C ILE A 210 -9.45 -25.59 -13.63
N SER A 211 -9.58 -24.32 -13.24
CA SER A 211 -10.38 -23.32 -13.94
C SER A 211 -9.56 -22.57 -14.99
N ILE A 212 -10.21 -22.16 -16.08
CA ILE A 212 -9.62 -21.22 -17.06
C ILE A 212 -9.09 -19.95 -16.38
N SER A 213 -9.74 -19.50 -15.30
CA SER A 213 -9.33 -18.30 -14.56
C SER A 213 -7.94 -18.46 -13.94
N ASP A 214 -7.55 -19.69 -13.59
CA ASP A 214 -6.31 -20.00 -12.83
C ASP A 214 -5.13 -20.44 -13.72
N ILE A 215 -5.32 -20.54 -15.04
CA ILE A 215 -4.30 -21.02 -16.00
C ILE A 215 -3.90 -19.94 -17.01
N ASP A 216 -2.71 -20.07 -17.60
CA ASP A 216 -2.19 -19.10 -18.57
C ASP A 216 -2.70 -19.40 -19.99
N GLU A 217 -2.97 -18.35 -20.77
CA GLU A 217 -3.23 -18.47 -22.19
C GLU A 217 -1.93 -18.67 -22.99
N LYS A 218 -1.98 -19.50 -24.03
CA LYS A 218 -0.87 -19.62 -24.98
C LYS A 218 -0.91 -18.49 -26.01
N ALA A 219 0.25 -18.19 -26.59
CA ALA A 219 0.41 -17.14 -27.62
C ALA A 219 -0.37 -17.39 -28.92
N ILE A 220 -0.76 -18.64 -29.20
CA ILE A 220 -1.49 -19.00 -30.42
C ILE A 220 -2.88 -19.52 -30.04
N GLN A 221 -2.94 -20.75 -29.52
CA GLN A 221 -4.17 -21.43 -29.12
C GLN A 221 -3.91 -22.34 -27.93
N GLY A 222 -4.94 -22.51 -27.10
CA GLY A 222 -4.92 -23.32 -25.90
C GLY A 222 -4.38 -22.60 -24.67
N TYR A 223 -4.15 -23.40 -23.64
CA TYR A 223 -3.76 -22.97 -22.31
C TYR A 223 -2.54 -23.74 -21.83
N LYS A 224 -1.82 -23.16 -20.88
CA LYS A 224 -0.69 -23.79 -20.22
C LYS A 224 -0.74 -23.53 -18.72
N PHE A 225 -0.24 -24.47 -17.93
CA PHE A 225 -0.16 -24.34 -16.48
C PHE A 225 0.81 -25.36 -15.89
N TRP A 226 1.28 -25.10 -14.68
CA TRP A 226 2.07 -26.05 -13.91
C TRP A 226 1.15 -27.04 -13.20
N TYR A 227 1.42 -28.33 -13.40
CA TYR A 227 0.65 -29.44 -12.86
C TYR A 227 1.51 -30.28 -11.93
N SER A 228 0.96 -30.65 -10.76
CA SER A 228 1.60 -31.59 -9.84
C SER A 228 1.11 -33.01 -10.16
N PRO A 229 1.98 -33.92 -10.63
CA PRO A 229 1.58 -35.33 -10.79
C PRO A 229 1.26 -36.02 -9.46
N ASN A 230 1.77 -35.50 -8.34
CA ASN A 230 1.56 -36.07 -7.01
C ASN A 230 0.17 -35.71 -6.47
N ASN A 231 -0.19 -34.43 -6.56
CA ASN A 231 -1.47 -33.90 -6.05
C ASN A 231 -2.57 -33.92 -7.11
N LYS A 232 -2.20 -34.19 -8.37
CA LYS A 232 -3.05 -34.14 -9.56
C LYS A 232 -3.74 -32.80 -9.78
N SER A 233 -3.13 -31.71 -9.34
CA SER A 233 -3.74 -30.38 -9.30
C SER A 233 -2.84 -29.32 -9.93
N LEU A 234 -3.38 -28.10 -10.06
CA LEU A 234 -2.59 -26.91 -10.37
C LEU A 234 -1.50 -26.71 -9.30
N THR A 235 -0.33 -26.25 -9.73
CA THR A 235 0.81 -25.90 -8.88
C THR A 235 1.62 -24.76 -9.51
N THR A 236 2.86 -24.55 -9.04
CA THR A 236 3.82 -23.59 -9.59
C THR A 236 5.10 -24.30 -10.05
N TYR A 237 5.94 -23.61 -10.82
CA TYR A 237 7.24 -24.12 -11.26
C TYR A 237 8.19 -24.49 -10.10
N ALA A 238 7.92 -24.00 -8.89
CA ALA A 238 8.77 -24.20 -7.72
C ALA A 238 8.54 -25.57 -7.05
N GLU A 239 7.42 -26.25 -7.32
CA GLU A 239 7.17 -27.58 -6.75
C GLU A 239 8.06 -28.63 -7.42
N GLN A 240 8.76 -29.43 -6.61
CA GLN A 240 9.61 -30.50 -7.09
C GLN A 240 8.78 -31.56 -7.84
N GLY A 241 9.12 -31.77 -9.11
CA GLY A 241 8.43 -32.74 -9.98
C GLY A 241 7.22 -32.17 -10.73
N ALA A 242 6.92 -30.88 -10.58
CA ALA A 242 5.91 -30.19 -11.38
C ALA A 242 6.19 -30.34 -12.88
N LYS A 243 5.11 -30.42 -13.67
CA LYS A 243 5.15 -30.55 -15.12
C LYS A 243 4.40 -29.38 -15.75
N LEU A 244 5.01 -28.75 -16.75
CA LEU A 244 4.30 -27.78 -17.58
C LEU A 244 3.37 -28.56 -18.52
N VAL A 245 2.07 -28.34 -18.38
CA VAL A 245 1.03 -28.96 -19.19
C VAL A 245 0.51 -27.93 -20.18
N GLU A 246 0.21 -28.39 -21.39
CA GLU A 246 -0.51 -27.62 -22.39
C GLU A 246 -1.78 -28.36 -22.78
N ILE A 247 -2.89 -27.61 -22.87
CA ILE A 247 -4.18 -28.12 -23.34
C ILE A 247 -4.67 -27.27 -24.51
N PRO A 248 -5.42 -27.85 -25.47
CA PRO A 248 -6.02 -27.08 -26.53
C PRO A 248 -7.18 -26.20 -26.01
N ASP A 249 -7.70 -25.36 -26.89
CA ASP A 249 -8.91 -24.55 -26.67
C ASP A 249 -10.11 -25.43 -26.27
N PHE A 250 -11.02 -24.89 -25.46
CA PHE A 250 -12.26 -25.58 -25.07
C PHE A 250 -13.14 -25.91 -26.27
N VAL A 251 -13.11 -25.09 -27.33
CA VAL A 251 -13.73 -25.42 -28.63
C VAL A 251 -13.24 -26.76 -29.20
N LYS A 252 -11.99 -27.15 -28.95
CA LYS A 252 -11.43 -28.43 -29.41
C LYS A 252 -11.65 -29.56 -28.42
N LEU A 253 -11.65 -29.26 -27.12
CA LEU A 253 -11.89 -30.23 -26.06
C LEU A 253 -13.34 -30.70 -26.06
N ASP A 254 -14.28 -29.79 -26.30
CA ASP A 254 -15.70 -30.08 -26.33
C ASP A 254 -16.47 -29.18 -27.33
N PRO A 255 -16.38 -29.51 -28.64
CA PRO A 255 -17.01 -28.71 -29.69
C PRO A 255 -18.54 -28.63 -29.54
N ILE A 256 -19.19 -29.73 -29.18
CA ILE A 256 -20.65 -29.80 -29.06
C ILE A 256 -21.12 -28.95 -27.87
N GLY A 257 -20.43 -29.05 -26.72
CA GLY A 257 -20.76 -28.27 -25.54
C GLY A 257 -20.57 -26.77 -25.78
N MET A 258 -19.44 -26.36 -26.38
CA MET A 258 -19.21 -24.95 -26.74
C MET A 258 -20.24 -24.44 -27.77
N ALA A 259 -20.65 -25.27 -28.73
CA ALA A 259 -21.64 -24.89 -29.73
C ALA A 259 -22.99 -24.55 -29.08
N LYS A 260 -23.45 -25.44 -28.19
CA LYS A 260 -24.68 -25.23 -27.42
C LYS A 260 -24.58 -24.03 -26.50
N LYS A 261 -23.49 -23.90 -25.74
CA LYS A 261 -23.25 -22.80 -24.79
C LYS A 261 -23.37 -21.42 -25.46
N HIS A 262 -22.83 -21.29 -26.67
CA HIS A 262 -22.83 -20.04 -27.43
C HIS A 262 -23.95 -19.92 -28.47
N ASN A 263 -24.89 -20.89 -28.51
CA ASN A 263 -26.00 -20.94 -29.47
C ASN A 263 -25.56 -20.81 -30.93
N ILE A 264 -24.52 -21.55 -31.32
CA ILE A 264 -23.99 -21.63 -32.69
C ILE A 264 -24.13 -23.04 -33.25
N SER A 265 -24.19 -23.17 -34.57
CA SER A 265 -24.25 -24.50 -35.20
C SER A 265 -22.91 -25.22 -35.12
N GLU A 266 -22.95 -26.55 -34.94
CA GLU A 266 -21.75 -27.39 -34.86
C GLU A 266 -20.85 -27.25 -36.09
N ASN A 267 -21.43 -27.09 -37.29
CA ASN A 267 -20.65 -26.88 -38.52
C ASN A 267 -19.79 -25.61 -38.49
N LYS A 268 -20.21 -24.57 -37.77
CA LYS A 268 -19.45 -23.32 -37.64
C LYS A 268 -18.34 -23.42 -36.61
N ILE A 269 -18.45 -24.32 -35.63
CA ILE A 269 -17.51 -24.36 -34.52
C ILE A 269 -16.15 -24.94 -34.90
N ALA A 270 -16.11 -25.79 -35.93
CA ALA A 270 -14.87 -26.39 -36.42
C ALA A 270 -13.85 -25.36 -36.95
N GLU A 271 -14.32 -24.17 -37.34
CA GLU A 271 -13.49 -23.06 -37.84
C GLU A 271 -13.17 -22.00 -36.77
N MET A 272 -13.68 -22.20 -35.55
CA MET A 272 -13.52 -21.27 -34.43
C MET A 272 -12.40 -21.69 -33.49
N ASP A 273 -11.89 -20.71 -32.77
CA ASP A 273 -11.06 -20.88 -31.58
C ASP A 273 -11.77 -20.20 -30.40
N ASP A 274 -11.26 -20.43 -29.19
CA ASP A 274 -11.84 -19.86 -27.98
C ASP A 274 -11.88 -18.32 -28.06
N PHE A 275 -10.89 -17.69 -28.70
CA PHE A 275 -10.86 -16.23 -28.82
C PHE A 275 -12.02 -15.71 -29.67
N LYS A 276 -12.19 -16.25 -30.88
CA LYS A 276 -13.27 -15.85 -31.80
C LYS A 276 -14.66 -16.11 -31.22
N LEU A 277 -14.80 -17.18 -30.43
CA LEU A 277 -16.08 -17.60 -29.88
C LEU A 277 -16.44 -16.86 -28.58
N MET A 278 -15.49 -16.70 -27.67
CA MET A 278 -15.73 -16.19 -26.32
C MET A 278 -15.60 -14.67 -26.22
N VAL A 279 -14.84 -14.04 -27.13
CA VAL A 279 -14.65 -12.59 -27.15
C VAL A 279 -15.59 -11.94 -28.16
N ASN A 280 -16.26 -10.85 -27.77
CA ASN A 280 -17.11 -10.07 -28.66
C ASN A 280 -16.28 -9.40 -29.77
N GLN A 281 -16.20 -10.04 -30.94
CA GLN A 281 -15.32 -9.61 -32.03
C GLN A 281 -15.62 -8.19 -32.54
N ASP A 282 -16.88 -7.75 -32.57
CA ASP A 282 -17.23 -6.38 -32.99
C ASP A 282 -16.69 -5.34 -31.99
N THR A 283 -16.79 -5.62 -30.69
CA THR A 283 -16.21 -4.76 -29.66
C THR A 283 -14.69 -4.74 -29.73
N PHE A 284 -14.07 -5.91 -29.95
CA PHE A 284 -12.63 -6.03 -30.12
C PHE A 284 -12.16 -5.17 -31.30
N ASP A 285 -12.80 -5.30 -32.45
CA ASP A 285 -12.45 -4.56 -33.66
C ASP A 285 -12.60 -3.05 -33.48
N LYS A 286 -13.66 -2.62 -32.79
CA LYS A 286 -13.89 -1.20 -32.48
C LYS A 286 -12.74 -0.61 -31.65
N ILE A 287 -12.30 -1.32 -30.62
CA ILE A 287 -11.23 -0.83 -29.74
C ILE A 287 -9.85 -1.00 -30.41
N ALA A 288 -9.51 -2.21 -30.84
CA ALA A 288 -8.18 -2.57 -31.31
C ALA A 288 -7.80 -1.93 -32.65
N TYR A 289 -8.76 -1.80 -33.58
CA TYR A 289 -8.47 -1.39 -34.96
C TYR A 289 -9.15 -0.10 -35.39
N LYS A 290 -10.34 0.21 -34.88
CA LYS A 290 -11.06 1.46 -35.21
C LYS A 290 -10.76 2.62 -34.24
N GLY A 291 -9.99 2.37 -33.19
CA GLY A 291 -9.56 3.40 -32.23
C GLY A 291 -10.69 3.96 -31.37
N ILE A 292 -11.78 3.20 -31.17
CA ILE A 292 -12.85 3.59 -30.24
C ILE A 292 -12.34 3.43 -28.81
N ILE A 293 -12.27 4.53 -28.08
CA ILE A 293 -11.86 4.54 -26.67
C ILE A 293 -13.06 4.14 -25.81
N PRO A 294 -12.94 3.10 -24.97
CA PRO A 294 -13.97 2.73 -24.01
C PRO A 294 -14.32 3.88 -23.07
N THR A 295 -15.52 3.84 -22.50
CA THR A 295 -16.01 4.88 -21.60
C THR A 295 -16.43 4.30 -20.25
N ILE A 296 -16.41 5.13 -19.21
CA ILE A 296 -16.99 4.82 -17.90
C ILE A 296 -17.83 5.99 -17.41
N ASP A 297 -19.04 5.70 -16.94
CA ASP A 297 -19.87 6.67 -16.25
C ASP A 297 -19.58 6.63 -14.74
N ILE A 298 -19.29 7.79 -14.16
CA ILE A 298 -19.03 7.97 -12.74
C ILE A 298 -20.01 8.99 -12.20
N ALA A 299 -21.02 8.51 -11.46
CA ALA A 299 -22.07 9.34 -10.89
C ALA A 299 -22.71 10.31 -11.91
N GLY A 300 -23.05 9.79 -13.09
CA GLY A 300 -23.69 10.53 -14.18
C GLY A 300 -22.75 11.31 -15.10
N HIS A 301 -21.44 11.26 -14.87
CA HIS A 301 -20.44 11.91 -15.72
C HIS A 301 -19.67 10.88 -16.54
N THR A 302 -19.66 11.02 -17.87
CA THR A 302 -18.95 10.11 -18.76
C THR A 302 -17.47 10.49 -18.87
N PHE A 303 -16.60 9.49 -18.75
CA PHE A 303 -15.16 9.61 -18.97
C PHE A 303 -14.71 8.70 -20.12
N TYR A 304 -13.76 9.17 -20.91
CA TYR A 304 -12.93 8.32 -21.75
C TYR A 304 -11.89 7.59 -20.89
N ILE A 305 -11.73 6.30 -21.12
CA ILE A 305 -10.71 5.46 -20.50
C ILE A 305 -9.40 5.66 -21.30
N ASP A 306 -8.63 6.68 -20.94
CA ASP A 306 -7.38 7.04 -21.61
C ASP A 306 -6.17 6.47 -20.85
N LEU A 307 -5.98 5.15 -21.00
CA LEU A 307 -4.88 4.46 -20.35
C LEU A 307 -3.50 4.77 -20.97
N PHE A 308 -3.46 5.35 -22.18
CA PHE A 308 -2.20 5.85 -22.75
C PHE A 308 -1.65 7.01 -21.93
N ASN A 309 -2.52 7.94 -21.51
CA ASN A 309 -2.18 9.04 -20.61
C ASN A 309 -2.42 8.72 -19.11
N ASP A 310 -2.58 7.45 -18.75
CA ASP A 310 -2.80 6.96 -17.38
C ASP A 310 -3.96 7.67 -16.64
N LYS A 311 -5.07 7.99 -17.33
CA LYS A 311 -6.19 8.73 -16.73
C LYS A 311 -7.57 8.36 -17.26
N LEU A 312 -8.59 8.70 -16.48
CA LEU A 312 -9.96 8.86 -16.97
C LEU A 312 -10.17 10.32 -17.31
N HIS A 313 -10.42 10.60 -18.59
CA HIS A 313 -10.61 11.96 -19.09
C HIS A 313 -12.09 12.29 -19.25
N PRO A 314 -12.65 13.25 -18.51
CA PRO A 314 -14.06 13.58 -18.61
C PRO A 314 -14.42 14.06 -20.02
N LYS A 315 -15.51 13.54 -20.55
CA LYS A 315 -15.92 13.76 -21.94
C LYS A 315 -16.35 15.22 -22.20
N ASP A 316 -17.02 15.82 -21.23
CA ASP A 316 -17.65 17.13 -21.35
C ASP A 316 -16.94 18.24 -20.55
N ASP A 317 -15.75 17.95 -19.99
CA ASP A 317 -14.97 18.89 -19.17
C ASP A 317 -13.48 18.88 -19.57
N ILE A 318 -13.16 19.63 -20.61
CA ILE A 318 -11.83 19.68 -21.22
C ILE A 318 -10.79 20.33 -20.27
N TRP A 319 -11.24 21.13 -19.30
CA TRP A 319 -10.37 21.82 -18.35
C TRP A 319 -10.05 20.95 -17.13
N SER A 320 -10.86 19.94 -16.85
CA SER A 320 -10.55 18.98 -15.80
C SER A 320 -9.35 18.13 -16.18
N ARG A 321 -8.44 17.98 -15.20
CA ARG A 321 -7.32 17.04 -15.27
C ARG A 321 -7.81 15.57 -15.29
N GLY A 322 -9.07 15.33 -14.93
CA GLY A 322 -9.66 14.00 -14.81
C GLY A 322 -9.15 13.23 -13.59
N ILE A 323 -9.23 11.90 -13.66
CA ILE A 323 -8.78 11.00 -12.60
C ILE A 323 -7.51 10.29 -13.07
N ILE A 324 -6.38 10.53 -12.40
CA ILE A 324 -5.07 10.02 -12.81
C ILE A 324 -4.76 8.74 -12.02
N PHE A 325 -4.57 7.61 -12.69
CA PHE A 325 -4.42 6.30 -12.04
C PHE A 325 -3.17 6.19 -11.16
N SER A 326 -2.06 6.81 -11.55
CA SER A 326 -0.83 6.86 -10.74
C SER A 326 -1.02 7.56 -9.39
N GLU A 327 -1.99 8.48 -9.26
CA GLU A 327 -2.36 9.08 -7.96
C GLU A 327 -3.15 8.11 -7.09
N LEU A 328 -3.77 7.09 -7.67
CA LEU A 328 -4.66 6.15 -6.99
C LEU A 328 -3.96 4.92 -6.42
N LYS A 329 -2.62 4.86 -6.45
CA LYS A 329 -1.83 3.68 -6.04
C LYS A 329 -2.26 3.10 -4.69
N TYR A 330 -2.55 3.95 -3.70
CA TYR A 330 -2.95 3.52 -2.36
C TYR A 330 -4.42 3.11 -2.24
N TYR A 331 -5.25 3.48 -3.22
CA TYR A 331 -6.70 3.24 -3.23
C TYR A 331 -7.09 1.96 -3.98
N TYR A 332 -6.10 1.20 -4.49
CA TYR A 332 -6.31 -0.04 -5.21
C TYR A 332 -6.42 -1.25 -4.28
N SER A 333 -7.50 -2.02 -4.42
CA SER A 333 -7.67 -3.32 -3.78
C SER A 333 -7.25 -4.43 -4.75
N HIS A 334 -6.18 -5.16 -4.42
CA HIS A 334 -5.80 -6.37 -5.17
C HIS A 334 -6.83 -7.51 -5.04
N LYS A 335 -7.56 -7.54 -3.92
CA LYS A 335 -8.58 -8.56 -3.65
C LYS A 335 -9.76 -8.39 -4.59
N ASP A 336 -10.21 -7.16 -4.77
CA ASP A 336 -11.42 -6.84 -5.53
C ASP A 336 -11.11 -6.38 -6.96
N SER A 337 -9.83 -6.17 -7.29
CA SER A 337 -9.37 -5.59 -8.55
C SER A 337 -10.05 -4.27 -8.91
N THR A 338 -10.24 -3.40 -7.91
CA THR A 338 -10.88 -2.09 -8.07
C THR A 338 -10.13 -0.99 -7.31
N PHE A 339 -10.31 0.25 -7.75
CA PHE A 339 -9.94 1.45 -7.02
C PHE A 339 -11.15 1.97 -6.26
N THR A 340 -11.06 2.16 -4.95
CA THR A 340 -12.11 2.80 -4.14
C THR A 340 -11.65 4.19 -3.76
N ILE A 341 -12.21 5.23 -4.39
CA ILE A 341 -11.70 6.60 -4.28
C ILE A 341 -12.79 7.60 -3.85
N PRO A 342 -12.43 8.69 -3.15
CA PRO A 342 -13.27 9.86 -3.07
C PRO A 342 -13.19 10.65 -4.40
N TYR A 343 -14.35 10.88 -4.98
CA TYR A 343 -14.56 11.55 -6.26
C TYR A 343 -15.31 12.86 -6.04
N ASN A 344 -14.72 13.96 -6.52
CA ASN A 344 -15.35 15.27 -6.50
C ASN A 344 -16.22 15.43 -7.75
N GLN A 345 -17.54 15.53 -7.54
CA GLN A 345 -18.53 15.64 -8.60
C GLN A 345 -18.48 16.98 -9.33
N ARG A 346 -18.01 18.04 -8.68
CA ARG A 346 -17.94 19.39 -9.27
C ARG A 346 -16.73 19.56 -10.17
N THR A 347 -15.58 19.00 -9.78
CA THR A 347 -14.33 19.11 -10.55
C THR A 347 -14.07 17.89 -11.44
N HIS A 348 -14.84 16.83 -11.27
CA HIS A 348 -14.67 15.54 -11.97
C HIS A 348 -13.30 14.90 -11.73
N THR A 349 -12.74 15.09 -10.52
CA THR A 349 -11.39 14.62 -10.16
C THR A 349 -11.40 13.78 -8.90
N PHE A 350 -10.36 12.98 -8.74
CA PHE A 350 -9.98 12.45 -7.43
C PHE A 350 -9.62 13.59 -6.46
N GLN A 351 -10.09 13.48 -5.22
CA GLN A 351 -9.77 14.40 -4.12
C GLN A 351 -9.50 13.61 -2.84
N GLU A 352 -8.35 13.82 -2.21
CA GLU A 352 -8.03 13.17 -0.93
C GLU A 352 -8.92 13.70 0.21
N VAL A 353 -9.21 12.82 1.17
CA VAL A 353 -9.97 13.14 2.39
C VAL A 353 -9.10 12.92 3.61
N SER A 354 -9.13 13.87 4.55
CA SER A 354 -8.48 13.70 5.85
C SER A 354 -9.38 12.93 6.81
N LEU A 355 -8.79 12.07 7.64
CA LEU A 355 -9.51 11.38 8.71
C LEU A 355 -9.94 12.32 9.86
N ASN A 356 -9.41 13.56 9.91
CA ASN A 356 -9.82 14.58 10.88
C ASN A 356 -11.01 15.42 10.41
N VAL A 357 -11.60 15.06 9.26
CA VAL A 357 -12.73 15.79 8.71
C VAL A 357 -13.92 15.76 9.68
N LYS A 358 -14.57 16.92 9.85
CA LYS A 358 -15.74 17.10 10.74
C LYS A 358 -17.06 16.89 10.00
N GLU A 359 -17.05 17.15 8.71
CA GLU A 359 -18.19 17.01 7.80
C GLU A 359 -17.68 16.58 6.44
N ILE A 360 -18.38 15.62 5.83
CA ILE A 360 -18.03 15.14 4.50
C ILE A 360 -18.40 16.25 3.50
N PRO A 361 -17.48 16.69 2.62
CA PRO A 361 -17.79 17.73 1.64
C PRO A 361 -18.98 17.33 0.76
N GLU A 362 -19.91 18.25 0.54
CA GLU A 362 -21.16 17.99 -0.20
C GLU A 362 -20.91 17.45 -1.62
N ASP A 363 -19.88 17.98 -2.30
CA ASP A 363 -19.53 17.61 -3.67
C ASP A 363 -18.72 16.30 -3.77
N LEU A 364 -18.47 15.61 -2.66
CA LEU A 364 -17.60 14.44 -2.61
C LEU A 364 -18.41 13.17 -2.37
N ILE A 365 -18.15 12.13 -3.16
CA ILE A 365 -18.71 10.78 -2.97
C ILE A 365 -17.61 9.73 -3.04
N VAL A 366 -17.90 8.51 -2.60
CA VAL A 366 -16.99 7.37 -2.80
C VAL A 366 -17.46 6.57 -4.01
N VAL A 367 -16.53 6.24 -4.90
CA VAL A 367 -16.80 5.42 -6.09
C VAL A 367 -15.80 4.28 -6.20
N GLN A 368 -16.25 3.16 -6.76
CA GLN A 368 -15.44 2.03 -7.15
C GLN A 368 -15.26 1.99 -8.67
N ILE A 369 -14.01 2.02 -9.09
CA ILE A 369 -13.59 2.00 -10.49
C ILE A 369 -12.86 0.67 -10.74
N PRO A 370 -13.21 -0.10 -11.79
CA PRO A 370 -12.48 -1.32 -12.13
C PRO A 370 -10.98 -1.09 -12.40
N SER A 371 -10.19 -2.16 -12.29
CA SER A 371 -8.77 -2.11 -12.60
C SER A 371 -8.50 -1.65 -14.04
N LYS A 372 -7.30 -1.12 -14.30
CA LYS A 372 -6.86 -0.80 -15.67
C LYS A 372 -6.95 -2.01 -16.61
N ARG A 373 -6.74 -3.23 -16.09
CA ARG A 373 -6.86 -4.48 -16.84
C ARG A 373 -8.29 -4.78 -17.24
N THR A 374 -9.27 -4.46 -16.39
CA THR A 374 -10.69 -4.64 -16.70
C THR A 374 -11.21 -3.56 -17.64
N LEU A 375 -10.78 -2.30 -17.45
CA LEU A 375 -11.27 -1.15 -18.22
C LEU A 375 -10.83 -1.15 -19.69
N ASP A 376 -9.56 -1.48 -19.95
CA ASP A 376 -9.06 -1.63 -21.33
C ASP A 376 -7.96 -2.70 -21.37
N PRO A 377 -8.35 -3.99 -21.41
CA PRO A 377 -7.40 -5.10 -21.46
C PRO A 377 -6.59 -5.11 -22.76
N ILE A 378 -7.12 -4.57 -23.87
CA ILE A 378 -6.43 -4.52 -25.16
C ILE A 378 -5.24 -3.55 -25.08
N TRP A 379 -5.44 -2.36 -24.53
CA TRP A 379 -4.36 -1.42 -24.29
C TRP A 379 -3.32 -1.98 -23.32
N GLN A 380 -3.77 -2.61 -22.23
CA GLN A 380 -2.87 -3.26 -21.28
C GLN A 380 -1.99 -4.32 -21.94
N ASN A 381 -2.57 -5.18 -22.79
CA ASN A 381 -1.82 -6.17 -23.56
C ASN A 381 -0.76 -5.52 -24.45
N LYS A 382 -1.16 -4.48 -25.20
CA LYS A 382 -0.26 -3.74 -26.08
C LYS A 382 0.89 -3.08 -25.31
N SER A 383 0.58 -2.43 -24.19
CA SER A 383 1.58 -1.71 -23.37
C SER A 383 2.57 -2.64 -22.68
N GLY A 384 2.13 -3.86 -22.33
CA GLY A 384 2.95 -4.87 -21.65
C GLY A 384 3.68 -5.84 -22.59
N ASN A 385 3.58 -5.68 -23.91
CA ASN A 385 4.03 -6.65 -24.92
C ASN A 385 3.48 -8.07 -24.65
N LEU A 386 2.24 -8.16 -24.17
CA LEU A 386 1.56 -9.42 -23.89
C LEU A 386 0.85 -9.93 -25.14
N ASN A 387 0.37 -11.17 -25.09
CA ASN A 387 -0.47 -11.72 -26.15
C ASN A 387 -1.75 -10.87 -26.30
N SER A 388 -2.17 -10.61 -27.54
CA SER A 388 -3.33 -9.76 -27.82
C SER A 388 -4.62 -10.32 -27.25
N SER A 389 -4.76 -11.65 -27.14
CA SER A 389 -5.94 -12.30 -26.56
C SER A 389 -5.95 -12.35 -25.04
N ASP A 390 -4.83 -12.04 -24.39
CA ASP A 390 -4.62 -12.33 -22.98
C ASP A 390 -5.70 -11.67 -22.11
N TYR A 391 -6.34 -12.46 -21.25
CA TYR A 391 -7.41 -12.05 -20.32
C TYR A 391 -8.74 -11.66 -20.99
N LEU A 392 -8.77 -11.48 -22.33
CA LEU A 392 -9.99 -11.16 -23.07
C LEU A 392 -10.99 -12.33 -23.01
N LYS A 393 -10.51 -13.58 -23.00
CA LYS A 393 -11.36 -14.77 -22.85
C LYS A 393 -11.90 -14.95 -21.44
N LYS A 394 -11.24 -14.37 -20.42
CA LYS A 394 -11.59 -14.54 -19.01
C LYS A 394 -12.66 -13.54 -18.56
N GLU A 395 -12.44 -12.25 -18.84
CA GLU A 395 -13.35 -11.17 -18.40
C GLU A 395 -14.22 -10.61 -19.53
N GLY A 396 -13.88 -10.86 -20.79
CA GLY A 396 -14.52 -10.20 -21.92
C GLY A 396 -14.02 -8.77 -22.16
N ILE A 397 -14.77 -8.03 -22.97
CA ILE A 397 -14.47 -6.65 -23.36
C ILE A 397 -15.75 -5.83 -23.49
N HIS A 398 -15.68 -4.56 -23.10
CA HIS A 398 -16.83 -3.66 -23.11
C HIS A 398 -16.42 -2.28 -23.65
N LEU A 399 -17.36 -1.61 -24.31
CA LEU A 399 -17.19 -0.21 -24.75
C LEU A 399 -17.60 0.79 -23.68
N HIS A 400 -18.32 0.33 -22.67
CA HIS A 400 -18.93 1.17 -21.66
C HIS A 400 -18.98 0.43 -20.31
N PHE A 401 -18.69 1.18 -19.25
CA PHE A 401 -18.70 0.73 -17.86
C PHE A 401 -19.48 1.73 -17.02
N GLU A 402 -19.94 1.29 -15.85
CA GLU A 402 -20.52 2.15 -14.82
C GLU A 402 -19.74 1.96 -13.52
N ALA A 403 -19.27 3.05 -12.93
CA ALA A 403 -18.61 3.02 -11.63
C ALA A 403 -19.65 2.88 -10.52
N LYS A 404 -19.36 2.02 -9.55
CA LYS A 404 -20.25 1.78 -8.43
C LYS A 404 -20.11 2.90 -7.41
N VAL A 405 -21.22 3.58 -7.09
CA VAL A 405 -21.27 4.62 -6.05
C VAL A 405 -21.47 3.97 -4.69
N ILE A 406 -20.61 4.30 -3.73
CA ILE A 406 -20.72 3.86 -2.34
C ILE A 406 -21.23 5.05 -1.50
N PRO A 407 -22.42 4.95 -0.90
CA PRO A 407 -22.90 5.97 0.02
C PRO A 407 -21.99 6.09 1.26
N TRP A 408 -21.69 7.31 1.68
CA TRP A 408 -20.80 7.55 2.83
C TRP A 408 -21.22 6.85 4.12
N HIS A 409 -22.53 6.72 4.39
CA HIS A 409 -23.01 6.03 5.58
C HIS A 409 -22.67 4.52 5.60
N GLN A 410 -22.31 3.95 4.45
CA GLN A 410 -21.85 2.57 4.27
C GLN A 410 -20.33 2.43 4.40
N THR A 411 -19.58 3.53 4.47
CA THR A 411 -18.14 3.51 4.73
C THR A 411 -17.85 3.61 6.23
N ARG A 412 -16.64 3.23 6.64
CA ARG A 412 -16.19 3.36 8.03
C ARG A 412 -15.91 4.82 8.40
N LEU A 413 -15.57 5.65 7.42
CA LEU A 413 -15.29 7.08 7.61
C LEU A 413 -16.47 7.83 8.24
N ALA A 414 -17.72 7.47 7.93
CA ALA A 414 -18.88 8.12 8.53
C ALA A 414 -18.94 7.96 10.08
N GLU A 415 -18.36 6.89 10.62
CA GLU A 415 -18.24 6.69 12.07
C GLU A 415 -17.10 7.52 12.66
N THR A 416 -15.98 7.61 11.94
CA THR A 416 -14.85 8.48 12.27
C THR A 416 -15.28 9.94 12.39
N VAL A 417 -16.08 10.45 11.44
CA VAL A 417 -16.64 11.81 11.49
C VAL A 417 -17.49 12.01 12.74
N LYS A 418 -18.37 11.06 13.08
CA LYS A 418 -19.17 11.10 14.32
C LYS A 418 -18.29 11.09 15.57
N HIS A 419 -17.18 10.36 15.54
CA HIS A 419 -16.23 10.28 16.65
C HIS A 419 -15.47 11.60 16.86
N ASN A 420 -14.97 12.19 15.77
CA ASN A 420 -14.27 13.49 15.79
C ASN A 420 -15.14 14.57 16.45
N ASN A 421 -16.41 14.66 16.02
CA ASN A 421 -17.37 15.62 16.57
C ASN A 421 -17.66 15.38 18.07
N ARG A 422 -17.58 14.14 18.57
CA ARG A 422 -17.76 13.82 20.01
C ARG A 422 -16.53 14.15 20.85
N GLN A 423 -15.33 14.02 20.31
CA GLN A 423 -14.09 14.33 21.06
C GLN A 423 -13.97 15.83 21.33
N GLU A 424 -14.34 16.67 20.37
CA GLU A 424 -14.27 18.13 20.50
C GLU A 424 -15.25 18.66 21.56
N VAL A 425 -16.48 18.15 21.58
CA VAL A 425 -17.46 18.49 22.64
C VAL A 425 -16.90 18.18 24.03
N LYS A 426 -16.11 17.12 24.19
CA LYS A 426 -15.44 16.79 25.46
C LYS A 426 -14.22 17.68 25.75
N ALA A 427 -13.53 18.17 24.72
CA ALA A 427 -12.41 19.09 24.85
C ALA A 427 -12.88 20.52 25.23
N GLU A 428 -13.97 20.99 24.64
CA GLU A 428 -14.61 22.27 24.96
C GLU A 428 -15.28 22.29 26.35
N GLN A 429 -15.70 21.11 26.85
CA GLN A 429 -16.25 20.95 28.20
C GLN A 429 -15.18 20.78 29.30
N LYS A 430 -13.88 20.75 28.96
CA LYS A 430 -12.85 20.89 30.00
C LYS A 430 -12.89 22.34 30.51
N PRO A 431 -13.12 22.58 31.80
CA PRO A 431 -13.12 23.95 32.32
C PRO A 431 -11.77 24.58 32.02
N SER A 432 -11.80 25.74 31.36
CA SER A 432 -10.63 26.61 31.21
C SER A 432 -10.05 26.83 32.59
N ILE A 433 -8.83 26.35 32.82
CA ILE A 433 -8.09 26.65 34.05
C ILE A 433 -7.92 28.17 34.06
N SER A 434 -8.75 28.84 34.86
CA SER A 434 -8.62 30.25 35.18
C SER A 434 -7.18 30.48 35.65
N LEU A 435 -6.43 31.30 34.92
CA LEU A 435 -5.22 31.91 35.43
C LEU A 435 -5.55 32.54 36.79
N MET A 436 -4.81 32.16 37.83
CA MET A 436 -4.94 32.80 39.15
C MET A 436 -4.63 34.30 39.03
N PRO A 437 -5.34 35.16 39.78
CA PRO A 437 -5.17 36.60 39.69
C PRO A 437 -3.81 37.03 40.25
N GLU A 438 -3.20 38.01 39.60
CA GLU A 438 -1.94 38.65 39.97
C GLU A 438 -1.93 39.09 41.44
N GLU A 439 -0.86 38.74 42.15
CA GLU A 439 -0.56 39.26 43.48
C GLU A 439 -0.38 40.78 43.43
N SER A 440 -1.35 41.52 43.96
CA SER A 440 -1.22 42.95 44.22
C SER A 440 -0.27 43.20 45.40
N THR A 441 0.99 43.51 45.11
CA THR A 441 1.97 43.99 46.10
C THR A 441 1.99 45.52 46.14
N VAL A 442 1.17 46.17 46.99
CA VAL A 442 1.45 47.53 47.46
C VAL A 442 1.04 47.69 48.93
N ASN A 443 1.96 47.40 49.84
CA ASN A 443 1.83 47.72 51.26
C ASN A 443 2.38 49.14 51.50
N LYS A 444 1.50 50.16 51.52
CA LYS A 444 1.85 51.53 51.95
C LYS A 444 1.78 51.63 53.47
N ARG A 445 2.95 51.71 54.11
CA ARG A 445 3.12 52.17 55.49
C ARG A 445 2.58 53.61 55.63
N LYS A 446 1.64 53.83 56.56
CA LYS A 446 1.38 55.15 57.16
C LYS A 446 1.54 55.02 58.67
N GLY A 447 2.44 55.85 59.21
CA GLY A 447 2.69 55.96 60.63
C GLY A 447 1.54 56.58 61.39
N ARG A 448 1.57 56.42 62.71
CA ARG A 448 0.73 57.18 63.64
C ARG A 448 1.64 57.84 64.66
N ARG A 449 1.51 59.16 64.76
CA ARG A 449 2.02 60.01 65.85
C ARG A 449 0.86 60.27 66.82
N ILE A 450 1.25 60.48 68.07
CA ILE A 450 0.51 60.74 69.32
C ILE A 450 0.06 59.47 70.02
#